data_AF-A0A2N0S1F3-F1
#
_entry.id   AF-A0A2N0S1F3-F1
#
_cell.length_a   1.000
_cell.length_b   1.000
_cell.length_c   1.000
_cell.angle_alpha   90.00
_cell.angle_beta   90.00
_cell.angle_gamma   90.00
#
_symmetry.space_group_name_H-M   'P 1'
#
loop_
_entity.id
_entity.type
_entity.pdbx_description
1 polymer ?
#
loop_
_entity_poly.entity_id
_entity_poly.type
_entity_poly.pdbx_seq_one_letter_code
_entity_poly.pdbx_strand_id
1 'polypeptide(L)'
;MNMNTPETTKTNETYLGQDAITSYLRERKGKPSYHGFLTQYRDVIVKTSFSSSFWGDLDNSWATNFLREMGKLNLNKEILDSLKAKLPHLALRLEEVLSYPPPHIGYSPYGTTSKTTTRAGGKPPRKVMLWENFFDNVNAYSFDELDRERKFKEPMFVNDFIVTEEEVVRQALNVNIFLVLNRLFPDYKFSMRKVYASGKPDYSCYYQEKLLILVIETKRIHILEGIKDGQKLSDFCKTNAKARDVVQQLYNYMSENELQFGVLSTYDKHWFVKRDYQDIYISESLSLDSSSHPVLKAYAYIALQAKENPYSLHPNRIKVQIITEADTRSSKGGVPN
;
A
#
# COMPACT_ATOMS: atom_id res chain seq x y z
N MET A 1 30.28 40.82 18.53
CA MET A 1 30.21 39.34 18.57
C MET A 1 29.09 38.92 17.62
N ASN A 2 29.45 38.63 16.36
CA ASN A 2 28.52 38.11 15.36
C ASN A 2 28.56 36.58 15.44
N MET A 3 27.43 35.96 15.79
CA MET A 3 27.26 34.52 15.70
C MET A 3 26.88 34.17 14.27
N ASN A 4 27.80 33.51 13.56
CA ASN A 4 27.55 32.94 12.24
C ASN A 4 26.59 31.75 12.37
N THR A 5 25.50 31.81 11.62
CA THR A 5 24.60 30.70 11.31
C THR A 5 25.35 29.64 10.50
N PRO A 6 25.19 28.33 10.76
CA PRO A 6 25.83 27.31 9.95
C PRO A 6 25.07 27.13 8.63
N GLU A 7 25.77 27.36 7.52
CA GLU A 7 25.32 26.98 6.18
C GLU A 7 25.04 25.47 6.13
N THR A 8 23.83 25.11 5.76
CA THR A 8 23.46 23.74 5.41
C THR A 8 24.15 23.36 4.11
N THR A 9 25.26 22.64 4.22
CA THR A 9 25.91 21.95 3.10
C THR A 9 24.93 20.98 2.46
N LYS A 10 24.43 21.30 1.26
CA LYS A 10 23.76 20.37 0.36
C LYS A 10 24.74 19.23 0.04
N THR A 11 24.49 18.04 0.57
CA THR A 11 25.19 16.83 0.18
C THR A 11 24.88 16.52 -1.28
N ASN A 12 25.90 16.61 -2.15
CA ASN A 12 25.82 16.13 -3.53
C ASN A 12 25.76 14.60 -3.50
N GLU A 13 24.55 14.04 -3.46
CA GLU A 13 24.34 12.61 -3.57
C GLU A 13 24.87 12.10 -4.91
N THR A 14 25.97 11.37 -4.85
CA THR A 14 26.61 10.69 -5.97
C THR A 14 25.94 9.33 -6.12
N TYR A 15 25.28 9.07 -7.24
CA TYR A 15 24.59 7.80 -7.50
C TYR A 15 25.43 6.90 -8.41
N LEU A 16 25.26 5.58 -8.25
CA LEU A 16 25.93 4.57 -9.06
C LEU A 16 25.68 4.82 -10.55
N GLY A 17 26.76 5.00 -11.32
CA GLY A 17 26.68 5.27 -12.76
C GLY A 17 26.73 6.74 -13.18
N GLN A 18 26.80 7.69 -12.24
CA GLN A 18 26.86 9.12 -12.53
C GLN A 18 28.08 9.49 -13.41
N ASP A 19 29.25 8.92 -13.13
CA ASP A 19 30.48 9.21 -13.88
C ASP A 19 30.39 8.74 -15.33
N ALA A 20 29.72 7.61 -15.58
CA ALA A 20 29.51 7.07 -16.92
C ALA A 20 28.62 7.99 -17.76
N ILE A 21 27.50 8.46 -17.19
CA ILE A 21 26.61 9.44 -17.84
C ILE A 21 27.36 10.74 -18.12
N THR A 22 28.05 11.27 -17.11
CA THR A 22 28.78 12.54 -17.22
C THR A 22 29.87 12.47 -18.29
N SER A 23 30.61 11.36 -18.35
CA SER A 23 31.65 11.13 -19.36
C SER A 23 31.05 11.09 -20.77
N TYR A 24 30.00 10.29 -20.98
CA TYR A 24 29.31 10.22 -22.27
C TYR A 24 28.80 11.58 -22.74
N LEU A 25 28.17 12.34 -21.85
CA LEU A 25 27.61 13.65 -22.18
C LEU A 25 28.68 14.67 -22.56
N ARG A 26 29.84 14.63 -21.90
CA ARG A 26 31.00 15.50 -22.22
C ARG A 26 31.63 15.14 -23.56
N GLU A 27 31.70 13.86 -23.91
CA GLU A 27 32.25 13.39 -25.19
C GLU A 27 31.37 13.80 -26.39
N ARG A 28 30.05 13.79 -26.23
CA ARG A 28 29.09 14.01 -27.33
C ARG A 28 28.76 15.47 -27.65
N LYS A 29 29.35 16.44 -26.93
CA LYS A 29 29.42 17.89 -27.22
C LYS A 29 28.24 18.50 -28.00
N GLY A 30 27.00 18.20 -27.61
CA GLY A 30 25.79 18.86 -28.14
C GLY A 30 24.78 18.00 -28.91
N LYS A 31 25.07 16.72 -29.19
CA LYS A 31 24.08 15.75 -29.72
C LYS A 31 24.03 14.44 -28.90
N PRO A 32 23.77 14.50 -27.58
CA PRO A 32 23.65 13.30 -26.77
C PRO A 32 22.41 12.49 -27.17
N SER A 33 22.55 11.16 -27.21
CA SER A 33 21.45 10.22 -27.45
C SER A 33 21.36 9.22 -26.32
N TYR A 34 20.20 9.09 -25.68
CA TYR A 34 20.01 8.11 -24.62
C TYR A 34 20.19 6.68 -25.14
N HIS A 35 19.64 6.38 -26.32
CA HIS A 35 19.87 5.09 -26.98
C HIS A 35 21.35 4.84 -27.29
N GLY A 36 22.08 5.87 -27.73
CA GLY A 36 23.53 5.78 -27.95
C GLY A 36 24.31 5.53 -26.66
N PHE A 37 23.88 6.11 -25.54
CA PHE A 37 24.44 5.85 -24.23
C PHE A 37 24.21 4.40 -23.78
N LEU A 38 22.98 3.90 -23.89
CA LEU A 38 22.64 2.51 -23.55
C LEU A 38 23.51 1.49 -24.29
N THR A 39 23.74 1.73 -25.58
CA THR A 39 24.57 0.86 -26.41
C THR A 39 26.05 0.91 -26.02
N GLN A 40 26.59 2.11 -25.76
CA GLN A 40 28.01 2.30 -25.47
C GLN A 40 28.40 1.91 -24.04
N TYR A 41 27.49 2.05 -23.07
CA TYR A 41 27.74 1.83 -21.64
C TYR A 41 27.00 0.61 -21.07
N ARG A 42 26.55 -0.31 -21.93
CA ARG A 42 25.81 -1.51 -21.55
C ARG A 42 26.44 -2.30 -20.41
N ASP A 43 27.76 -2.52 -20.45
CA ASP A 43 28.47 -3.30 -19.44
C ASP A 43 28.50 -2.61 -18.07
N VAL A 44 28.57 -1.28 -18.05
CA VAL A 44 28.50 -0.48 -16.81
C VAL A 44 27.10 -0.56 -16.23
N ILE A 45 26.08 -0.39 -17.08
CA ILE A 45 24.67 -0.51 -16.69
C ILE A 45 24.46 -1.89 -16.06
N VAL A 46 24.77 -2.98 -16.78
CA VAL A 46 24.60 -4.35 -16.28
C VAL A 46 25.35 -4.59 -14.96
N LYS A 47 26.60 -4.15 -14.82
CA LYS A 47 27.38 -4.32 -13.58
C LYS A 47 26.78 -3.57 -12.39
N THR A 48 26.34 -2.33 -12.59
CA THR A 48 25.68 -1.55 -11.52
C THR A 48 24.30 -2.11 -11.15
N SER A 49 23.58 -2.72 -12.11
CA SER A 49 22.29 -3.37 -11.86
C SER A 49 22.38 -4.55 -10.89
N PHE A 50 23.50 -5.27 -10.85
CA PHE A 50 23.71 -6.36 -9.89
C PHE A 50 23.78 -5.90 -8.42
N SER A 51 23.99 -4.60 -8.17
CA SER A 51 24.02 -4.02 -6.82
C SER A 51 22.68 -3.43 -6.37
N SER A 52 21.73 -3.23 -7.29
CA SER A 52 20.39 -2.72 -7.00
C SER A 52 19.36 -3.84 -7.11
N SER A 53 18.58 -4.09 -6.06
CA SER A 53 17.66 -5.23 -5.96
C SER A 53 16.41 -5.16 -6.87
N PHE A 54 16.38 -4.33 -7.91
CA PHE A 54 15.19 -4.11 -8.73
C PHE A 54 15.52 -3.85 -10.20
N TRP A 55 15.45 -4.90 -11.02
CA TRP A 55 15.67 -4.83 -12.47
C TRP A 55 14.55 -4.10 -13.24
N GLY A 56 13.35 -4.02 -12.66
CA GLY A 56 12.18 -3.44 -13.32
C GLY A 56 12.28 -1.95 -13.62
N ASP A 57 13.02 -1.16 -12.81
CA ASP A 57 13.10 0.31 -12.95
C ASP A 57 14.39 0.81 -13.60
N LEU A 58 15.21 -0.12 -14.12
CA LEU A 58 16.58 0.19 -14.48
C LEU A 58 16.64 1.24 -15.59
N ASP A 59 15.94 1.01 -16.70
CA ASP A 59 15.94 1.94 -17.84
C ASP A 59 15.41 3.32 -17.46
N ASN A 60 14.34 3.37 -16.68
CA ASN A 60 13.77 4.63 -16.19
C ASN A 60 14.70 5.39 -15.24
N SER A 61 15.41 4.68 -14.36
CA SER A 61 16.41 5.27 -13.46
C SER A 61 17.56 5.86 -14.26
N TRP A 62 18.12 5.11 -15.22
CA TRP A 62 19.18 5.57 -16.10
C TRP A 62 18.74 6.73 -16.99
N ALA A 63 17.53 6.70 -17.55
CA ALA A 63 16.97 7.80 -18.34
C ALA A 63 16.77 9.08 -17.50
N THR A 64 16.25 8.95 -16.28
CA THR A 64 16.04 10.11 -15.37
C THR A 64 17.37 10.74 -14.99
N ASN A 65 18.34 9.90 -14.64
CA ASN A 65 19.68 10.32 -14.29
C ASN A 65 20.40 10.95 -15.49
N PHE A 66 20.23 10.40 -16.69
CA PHE A 66 20.76 10.94 -17.94
C PHE A 66 20.24 12.35 -18.22
N LEU A 67 18.92 12.56 -18.09
CA LEU A 67 18.30 13.88 -18.24
C LEU A 67 18.75 14.86 -17.16
N ARG A 68 18.91 14.41 -15.91
CA ARG A 68 19.40 15.25 -14.81
C ARG A 68 20.81 15.77 -15.10
N GLU A 69 21.74 14.91 -15.50
CA GLU A 69 23.11 15.34 -15.78
C GLU A 69 23.20 16.19 -17.07
N MET A 70 22.35 15.92 -18.07
CA MET A 70 22.20 16.83 -19.22
C MET A 70 21.80 18.25 -18.78
N GLY A 71 20.84 18.34 -17.86
CA GLY A 71 20.41 19.61 -17.28
C GLY A 71 21.53 20.33 -16.52
N LYS A 72 22.31 19.60 -15.70
CA LYS A 72 23.47 20.17 -14.98
C LYS A 72 24.56 20.71 -15.91
N LEU A 73 24.77 20.06 -17.05
CA LEU A 73 25.78 20.45 -18.03
C LEU A 73 25.30 21.55 -18.98
N ASN A 74 24.08 22.08 -18.82
CA ASN A 74 23.46 23.07 -19.72
C ASN A 74 23.50 22.66 -21.21
N LEU A 75 23.45 21.35 -21.48
CA LEU A 75 23.54 20.83 -22.84
C LEU A 75 22.20 20.98 -23.57
N ASN A 76 22.18 21.86 -24.56
CA ASN A 76 21.16 22.03 -25.60
C ASN A 76 19.71 22.09 -25.06
N LYS A 77 19.32 23.29 -24.63
CA LYS A 77 18.01 23.60 -24.02
C LYS A 77 16.82 23.17 -24.88
N GLU A 78 16.89 23.28 -26.20
CA GLU A 78 15.82 22.84 -27.12
C GLU A 78 15.61 21.32 -27.13
N ILE A 79 16.69 20.52 -27.05
CA ILE A 79 16.59 19.06 -26.95
C ILE A 79 16.01 18.67 -25.60
N LEU A 80 16.45 19.34 -24.52
CA LEU A 80 15.92 19.09 -23.19
C LEU A 80 14.43 19.44 -23.10
N ASP A 81 14.02 20.57 -23.68
CA ASP A 81 12.63 21.03 -23.70
C ASP A 81 11.78 20.14 -24.64
N SER A 82 12.32 19.67 -25.78
CA SER A 82 11.65 18.70 -26.67
C SER A 82 11.47 17.33 -26.02
N LEU A 83 12.48 16.84 -25.30
CA LEU A 83 12.39 15.57 -24.55
C LEU A 83 11.39 15.72 -23.39
N LYS A 84 11.46 16.81 -22.62
CA LYS A 84 10.48 17.13 -21.56
C LYS A 84 9.06 17.28 -22.10
N ALA A 85 8.88 17.88 -23.27
CA ALA A 85 7.59 18.03 -23.95
C ALA A 85 7.06 16.74 -24.59
N LYS A 86 7.92 15.73 -24.80
CA LYS A 86 7.53 14.34 -25.15
C LYS A 86 7.34 13.44 -23.92
N LEU A 87 7.73 13.91 -22.74
CA LEU A 87 7.54 13.31 -21.42
C LEU A 87 6.18 13.60 -20.69
N PRO A 88 5.15 14.30 -21.22
CA PRO A 88 3.86 14.44 -20.52
C PRO A 88 3.18 13.12 -20.20
N HIS A 89 3.45 12.06 -20.96
CA HIS A 89 2.99 10.69 -20.66
C HIS A 89 3.66 10.05 -19.43
N LEU A 90 4.67 10.71 -18.83
CA LEU A 90 5.47 10.23 -17.70
C LEU A 90 5.26 11.05 -16.41
N ALA A 91 4.36 12.03 -16.41
CA ALA A 91 4.13 12.95 -15.29
C ALA A 91 2.65 12.96 -14.85
N LEU A 92 2.24 11.84 -14.27
CA LEU A 92 0.90 11.59 -13.75
C LEU A 92 0.66 12.32 -12.42
N ARG A 93 -0.59 12.65 -12.14
CA ARG A 93 -1.06 13.02 -10.80
C ARG A 93 -1.22 11.80 -9.91
N LEU A 94 -1.30 12.02 -8.60
CA LEU A 94 -1.44 10.94 -7.63
C LEU A 94 -2.73 10.14 -7.88
N GLU A 95 -3.84 10.82 -8.15
CA GLU A 95 -5.13 10.19 -8.46
C GLU A 95 -5.05 9.28 -9.69
N GLU A 96 -4.35 9.73 -10.75
CA GLU A 96 -4.15 8.96 -11.98
C GLU A 96 -3.34 7.69 -11.69
N VAL A 97 -2.24 7.79 -10.93
CA VAL A 97 -1.42 6.61 -10.59
C VAL A 97 -2.18 5.61 -9.73
N LEU A 98 -2.95 6.08 -8.77
CA LEU A 98 -3.77 5.21 -7.91
C LEU A 98 -4.92 4.53 -8.68
N SER A 99 -5.23 4.99 -9.88
CA SER A 99 -6.26 4.42 -10.75
C SER A 99 -5.76 3.26 -11.61
N TYR A 100 -4.45 3.00 -11.66
CA TYR A 100 -3.90 1.87 -12.42
C TYR A 100 -4.27 0.52 -11.78
N PRO A 101 -4.86 -0.42 -12.53
CA PRO A 101 -5.18 -1.73 -12.02
C PRO A 101 -3.91 -2.59 -11.92
N PRO A 102 -3.64 -3.24 -10.78
CA PRO A 102 -2.58 -4.24 -10.72
C PRO A 102 -2.94 -5.44 -11.62
N PRO A 103 -1.94 -6.15 -12.18
CA PRO A 103 -2.18 -7.24 -13.13
C PRO A 103 -2.71 -8.49 -12.42
N HIS A 104 -3.52 -9.28 -13.14
CA HIS A 104 -3.97 -10.58 -12.66
C HIS A 104 -2.82 -11.57 -12.44
N ILE A 105 -3.03 -12.51 -11.52
CA ILE A 105 -2.13 -13.65 -11.31
C ILE A 105 -2.75 -14.93 -11.85
N GLY A 106 -1.92 -15.82 -12.38
CA GLY A 106 -2.33 -17.15 -12.81
C GLY A 106 -2.28 -18.15 -11.65
N TYR A 107 -3.07 -19.20 -11.70
CA TYR A 107 -3.00 -20.32 -10.75
C TYR A 107 -2.55 -21.58 -11.47
N SER A 108 -1.53 -22.25 -10.93
CA SER A 108 -1.03 -23.50 -11.50
C SER A 108 -2.01 -24.65 -11.23
N PRO A 109 -2.28 -25.54 -12.20
CA PRO A 109 -3.02 -26.77 -11.95
C PRO A 109 -2.28 -27.74 -11.01
N TYR A 110 -0.97 -27.54 -10.83
CA TYR A 110 -0.12 -28.29 -9.89
C TYR A 110 0.04 -27.59 -8.54
N GLY A 111 -0.62 -26.46 -8.34
CA GLY A 111 -0.59 -25.73 -7.07
C GLY A 111 -1.31 -26.45 -5.94
N THR A 112 -1.00 -26.08 -4.70
CA THR A 112 -1.73 -26.61 -3.55
C THR A 112 -3.17 -26.10 -3.57
N THR A 113 -4.10 -27.04 -3.74
CA THR A 113 -5.55 -26.82 -3.61
C THR A 113 -6.03 -26.96 -2.17
N SER A 114 -5.10 -27.20 -1.22
CA SER A 114 -5.47 -27.41 0.18
C SER A 114 -6.23 -26.21 0.72
N LYS A 115 -7.47 -26.46 1.11
CA LYS A 115 -8.37 -25.48 1.72
C LYS A 115 -8.21 -25.44 3.25
N THR A 116 -7.07 -25.89 3.78
CA THR A 116 -6.76 -25.82 5.21
C THR A 116 -6.32 -24.41 5.56
N THR A 117 -6.91 -23.86 6.61
CA THR A 117 -6.45 -22.64 7.27
C THR A 117 -6.07 -22.98 8.70
N THR A 118 -5.11 -22.26 9.26
CA THR A 118 -4.80 -22.36 10.69
C THR A 118 -6.02 -21.92 11.47
N ARG A 119 -6.47 -22.73 12.45
CA ARG A 119 -7.53 -22.30 13.36
C ARG A 119 -6.99 -21.16 14.20
N ALA A 120 -7.70 -20.05 14.21
CA ALA A 120 -7.38 -18.95 15.09
C ALA A 120 -7.84 -19.28 16.52
N GLY A 121 -6.92 -19.20 17.48
CA GLY A 121 -7.26 -19.24 18.90
C GLY A 121 -7.89 -17.91 19.37
N GLY A 122 -8.14 -17.76 20.67
CA GLY A 122 -8.63 -16.50 21.24
C GLY A 122 -10.15 -16.31 21.19
N LYS A 123 -10.62 -15.14 21.61
CA LYS A 123 -12.05 -14.80 21.66
C LYS A 123 -12.51 -14.22 20.33
N PRO A 124 -13.64 -14.69 19.77
CA PRO A 124 -14.14 -14.14 18.52
C PRO A 124 -14.65 -12.72 18.59
N PRO A 125 -14.69 -12.00 17.44
CA PRO A 125 -15.41 -10.74 17.38
C PRO A 125 -16.86 -11.01 17.76
N ARG A 126 -17.43 -10.10 18.56
CA ARG A 126 -18.80 -10.22 19.06
C ARG A 126 -19.82 -10.12 17.91
N LYS A 127 -19.54 -9.26 16.93
CA LYS A 127 -20.35 -9.10 15.71
C LYS A 127 -19.45 -8.93 14.49
N VAL A 128 -19.91 -9.48 13.37
CA VAL A 128 -19.34 -9.27 12.04
C VAL A 128 -20.43 -8.65 11.17
N MET A 129 -20.22 -7.41 10.74
CA MET A 129 -21.21 -6.60 10.02
C MET A 129 -20.64 -6.11 8.69
N LEU A 130 -21.51 -5.65 7.80
CA LEU A 130 -21.10 -4.99 6.55
C LEU A 130 -20.63 -3.57 6.84
N TRP A 131 -19.54 -3.16 6.19
CA TRP A 131 -19.12 -1.76 6.13
C TRP A 131 -19.64 -1.13 4.83
N GLU A 132 -20.86 -0.63 4.87
CA GLU A 132 -21.63 -0.24 3.68
C GLU A 132 -20.97 0.91 2.90
N ASN A 133 -20.54 1.96 3.59
CA ASN A 133 -20.09 3.20 2.98
C ASN A 133 -18.58 3.27 2.68
N PHE A 134 -17.83 2.18 2.84
CA PHE A 134 -16.37 2.22 2.67
C PHE A 134 -15.98 2.70 1.26
N PHE A 135 -16.56 2.10 0.22
CA PHE A 135 -16.21 2.40 -1.16
C PHE A 135 -16.74 3.75 -1.65
N ASP A 136 -17.92 4.17 -1.18
CA ASP A 136 -18.43 5.52 -1.41
C ASP A 136 -17.44 6.58 -0.90
N ASN A 137 -16.89 6.35 0.30
CA ASN A 137 -15.90 7.25 0.89
C ASN A 137 -14.57 7.21 0.11
N VAL A 138 -14.13 6.05 -0.39
CA VAL A 138 -12.94 5.95 -1.25
C VAL A 138 -13.13 6.77 -2.52
N ASN A 139 -14.30 6.69 -3.15
CA ASN A 139 -14.59 7.41 -4.40
C ASN A 139 -14.69 8.92 -4.17
N ALA A 140 -15.31 9.34 -3.07
CA ALA A 140 -15.44 10.75 -2.71
C ALA A 140 -14.10 11.39 -2.32
N TYR A 141 -13.10 10.61 -1.93
CA TYR A 141 -11.80 11.12 -1.54
C TYR A 141 -10.94 11.49 -2.76
N SER A 142 -10.42 12.72 -2.76
CA SER A 142 -9.49 13.22 -3.78
C SER A 142 -8.05 13.20 -3.27
N PHE A 143 -7.18 12.47 -3.95
CA PHE A 143 -5.75 12.43 -3.60
C PHE A 143 -4.96 13.59 -4.20
N ASP A 144 -5.51 14.29 -5.19
CA ASP A 144 -4.87 15.43 -5.85
C ASP A 144 -4.64 16.61 -4.88
N GLU A 145 -5.35 16.67 -3.76
CA GLU A 145 -5.18 17.71 -2.75
C GLU A 145 -3.95 17.50 -1.86
N LEU A 146 -3.50 16.24 -1.69
CA LEU A 146 -2.39 15.90 -0.80
C LEU A 146 -1.02 16.28 -1.37
N ASP A 147 -0.87 16.26 -2.69
CA ASP A 147 0.42 16.51 -3.34
C ASP A 147 0.24 17.12 -4.75
N ARG A 148 -0.12 18.41 -4.79
CA ARG A 148 -0.45 19.13 -6.03
C ARG A 148 0.74 19.34 -6.96
N GLU A 149 1.96 19.34 -6.41
CA GLU A 149 3.17 19.68 -7.15
C GLU A 149 3.95 18.45 -7.61
N ARG A 150 3.91 17.35 -6.86
CA ARG A 150 4.63 16.14 -7.23
C ARG A 150 4.02 15.49 -8.47
N LYS A 151 4.91 15.10 -9.37
CA LYS A 151 4.58 14.31 -10.55
C LYS A 151 5.06 12.89 -10.34
N PHE A 152 4.19 11.95 -10.69
CA PHE A 152 4.42 10.53 -10.52
C PHE A 152 4.59 9.87 -11.89
N LYS A 153 5.20 8.70 -11.87
CA LYS A 153 5.33 7.86 -13.06
C LYS A 153 4.30 6.74 -13.02
N GLU A 154 4.05 6.15 -14.18
CA GLU A 154 3.25 4.93 -14.27
C GLU A 154 3.82 3.85 -13.34
N PRO A 155 2.97 3.16 -12.56
CA PRO A 155 3.44 2.10 -11.70
C PRO A 155 3.87 0.91 -12.55
N MET A 156 5.08 0.42 -12.29
CA MET A 156 5.53 -0.81 -12.93
C MET A 156 5.04 -1.99 -12.14
N PHE A 157 4.29 -2.85 -12.82
CA PHE A 157 3.84 -4.12 -12.28
C PHE A 157 4.67 -5.27 -12.84
N VAL A 158 4.77 -6.32 -12.04
CA VAL A 158 5.32 -7.61 -12.46
C VAL A 158 4.14 -8.50 -12.83
N ASN A 159 4.13 -8.89 -14.10
CA ASN A 159 3.19 -9.87 -14.66
C ASN A 159 3.72 -11.29 -14.43
N ASP A 160 2.94 -12.29 -14.80
CA ASP A 160 3.39 -13.70 -14.88
C ASP A 160 3.60 -14.43 -13.55
N PHE A 161 3.04 -13.92 -12.44
CA PHE A 161 2.93 -14.71 -11.22
C PHE A 161 2.06 -15.95 -11.49
N ILE A 162 2.64 -17.12 -11.28
CA ILE A 162 1.93 -18.41 -11.31
C ILE A 162 1.87 -18.95 -9.89
N VAL A 163 0.69 -18.85 -9.28
CA VAL A 163 0.44 -19.25 -7.90
C VAL A 163 0.47 -20.78 -7.78
N THR A 164 1.46 -21.28 -7.05
CA THR A 164 1.55 -22.67 -6.58
C THR A 164 1.25 -22.79 -5.10
N GLU A 165 1.50 -21.73 -4.32
CA GLU A 165 1.32 -21.66 -2.87
C GLU A 165 1.05 -20.23 -2.38
N GLU A 166 0.72 -20.08 -1.09
CA GLU A 166 0.33 -18.79 -0.50
C GLU A 166 1.44 -17.74 -0.56
N GLU A 167 2.70 -18.16 -0.50
CA GLU A 167 3.86 -17.28 -0.60
C GLU A 167 3.90 -16.49 -1.92
N VAL A 168 3.48 -17.10 -3.03
CA VAL A 168 3.43 -16.44 -4.34
C VAL A 168 2.39 -15.32 -4.35
N VAL A 169 1.23 -15.55 -3.74
CA VAL A 169 0.18 -14.51 -3.57
C VAL A 169 0.72 -13.36 -2.73
N ARG A 170 1.40 -13.69 -1.64
CA ARG A 170 2.07 -12.73 -0.74
C ARG A 170 3.07 -11.88 -1.52
N GLN A 171 3.89 -12.48 -2.38
CA GLN A 171 4.88 -11.77 -3.19
C GLN A 171 4.24 -10.87 -4.25
N ALA A 172 3.21 -11.35 -4.96
CA ALA A 172 2.46 -10.54 -5.91
C ALA A 172 1.87 -9.30 -5.23
N LEU A 173 1.26 -9.46 -4.06
CA LEU A 173 0.72 -8.36 -3.25
C LEU A 173 1.80 -7.34 -2.88
N ASN A 174 2.98 -7.82 -2.46
CA ASN A 174 4.10 -6.94 -2.12
C ASN A 174 4.57 -6.13 -3.32
N VAL A 175 4.83 -6.79 -4.45
CA VAL A 175 5.45 -6.16 -5.62
C VAL A 175 4.47 -5.21 -6.32
N ASN A 176 3.24 -5.65 -6.54
CA ASN A 176 2.28 -4.92 -7.37
C ASN A 176 1.42 -3.93 -6.60
N ILE A 177 1.35 -4.02 -5.26
CA ILE A 177 0.58 -3.08 -4.43
C ILE A 177 1.48 -2.36 -3.44
N PHE A 178 2.16 -3.07 -2.55
CA PHE A 178 2.85 -2.43 -1.42
C PHE A 178 4.09 -1.64 -1.80
N LEU A 179 4.93 -2.17 -2.69
CA LEU A 179 6.09 -1.42 -3.18
C LEU A 179 5.68 -0.21 -4.01
N VAL A 180 4.56 -0.30 -4.74
CA VAL A 180 3.98 0.85 -5.43
C VAL A 180 3.56 1.91 -4.40
N LEU A 181 2.74 1.55 -3.41
CA LEU A 181 2.26 2.49 -2.39
C LEU A 181 3.40 3.08 -1.55
N ASN A 182 4.41 2.30 -1.18
CA ASN A 182 5.59 2.79 -0.46
C ASN A 182 6.36 3.86 -1.25
N ARG A 183 6.35 3.81 -2.60
CA ARG A 183 6.97 4.84 -3.45
C ARG A 183 6.11 6.11 -3.53
N LEU A 184 4.79 5.93 -3.61
CA LEU A 184 3.84 7.03 -3.67
C LEU A 184 3.78 7.80 -2.34
N PHE A 185 3.80 7.07 -1.22
CA PHE A 185 3.69 7.60 0.13
C PHE A 185 4.91 7.18 0.97
N PRO A 186 6.05 7.90 0.89
CA PRO A 186 7.30 7.51 1.56
C PRO A 186 7.21 7.41 3.09
N ASP A 187 6.30 8.17 3.71
CA ASP A 187 6.04 8.09 5.15
C ASP A 187 5.30 6.81 5.57
N TYR A 188 4.75 6.07 4.61
CA TYR A 188 4.00 4.84 4.85
C TYR A 188 4.84 3.65 4.42
N LYS A 189 4.92 2.65 5.30
CA LYS A 189 5.68 1.44 5.05
C LYS A 189 4.83 0.19 5.19
N PHE A 190 4.28 -0.25 4.08
CA PHE A 190 3.75 -1.59 3.89
C PHE A 190 4.91 -2.58 3.78
N SER A 191 5.04 -3.47 4.76
CA SER A 191 6.13 -4.46 4.80
C SER A 191 5.82 -5.62 5.74
N MET A 192 6.57 -6.71 5.57
CA MET A 192 6.58 -7.83 6.51
C MET A 192 7.39 -7.42 7.75
N ARG A 193 6.71 -6.99 8.81
CA ARG A 193 7.36 -6.70 10.10
C ARG A 193 6.78 -7.57 11.18
N LYS A 194 7.60 -7.89 12.18
CA LYS A 194 7.11 -8.50 13.40
C LYS A 194 6.26 -7.45 14.13
N VAL A 195 5.07 -7.83 14.54
CA VAL A 195 4.20 -7.02 15.39
C VAL A 195 4.14 -7.65 16.79
N TYR A 196 3.69 -6.90 17.78
CA TYR A 196 3.54 -7.41 19.15
C TYR A 196 2.21 -8.16 19.26
N ALA A 197 2.18 -9.39 18.75
CA ALA A 197 1.04 -10.30 18.77
C ALA A 197 1.50 -11.74 19.02
N SER A 198 0.57 -12.59 19.47
CA SER A 198 0.77 -14.03 19.64
C SER A 198 0.97 -14.77 18.31
N GLY A 199 0.61 -14.14 17.18
CA GLY A 199 0.94 -14.57 15.83
C GLY A 199 1.57 -13.48 14.98
N LYS A 200 1.77 -13.76 13.68
CA LYS A 200 2.43 -12.86 12.74
C LYS A 200 1.47 -12.57 11.57
N PRO A 201 0.98 -11.33 11.40
CA PRO A 201 0.29 -10.95 10.19
C PRO A 201 1.26 -11.01 9.00
N ASP A 202 0.75 -11.33 7.82
CA ASP A 202 1.57 -11.43 6.61
C ASP A 202 2.26 -10.10 6.27
N TYR A 203 1.51 -9.00 6.41
CA TYR A 203 2.02 -7.65 6.25
C TYR A 203 1.44 -6.71 7.30
N SER A 204 2.11 -5.58 7.42
CA SER A 204 1.70 -4.46 8.28
C SER A 204 2.04 -3.15 7.58
N CYS A 205 1.33 -2.08 7.92
CA CYS A 205 1.68 -0.72 7.51
C CYS A 205 2.11 0.08 8.73
N TYR A 206 3.28 0.71 8.63
CA TYR A 206 3.80 1.65 9.62
C TYR A 206 3.79 3.06 9.05
N TYR A 207 3.38 4.03 9.86
CA TYR A 207 3.59 5.45 9.58
C TYR A 207 4.91 5.92 10.22
N GLN A 208 5.72 6.63 9.44
CA GLN A 208 7.05 7.15 9.79
C GLN A 208 7.93 6.11 10.49
N GLU A 209 7.88 4.85 10.02
CA GLU A 209 8.67 3.73 10.53
C GLU A 209 8.43 3.36 12.01
N LYS A 210 7.52 4.04 12.70
CA LYS A 210 7.33 3.95 14.16
C LYS A 210 5.93 3.48 14.55
N LEU A 211 4.91 4.07 13.95
CA LEU A 211 3.52 3.85 14.35
C LEU A 211 2.91 2.73 13.51
N LEU A 212 2.63 1.57 14.11
CA LEU A 212 1.84 0.53 13.48
C LEU A 212 0.39 1.02 13.33
N ILE A 213 -0.13 1.08 12.11
CA ILE A 213 -1.47 1.60 11.81
C ILE A 213 -2.40 0.55 11.21
N LEU A 214 -1.87 -0.47 10.54
CA LEU A 214 -2.65 -1.44 9.77
C LEU A 214 -1.99 -2.82 9.82
N VAL A 215 -2.79 -3.87 9.91
CA VAL A 215 -2.37 -5.26 9.68
C VAL A 215 -3.08 -5.85 8.48
N ILE A 216 -2.40 -6.72 7.74
CA ILE A 216 -2.90 -7.29 6.50
C ILE A 216 -2.66 -8.79 6.52
N GLU A 217 -3.72 -9.55 6.30
CA GLU A 217 -3.69 -11.00 6.19
C GLU A 217 -3.96 -11.41 4.73
N THR A 218 -3.16 -12.35 4.23
CA THR A 218 -3.26 -12.88 2.88
C THR A 218 -3.71 -14.33 2.94
N LYS A 219 -4.54 -14.75 1.99
CA LYS A 219 -4.94 -16.14 1.79
C LYS A 219 -4.96 -16.47 0.30
N ARG A 220 -4.86 -17.74 -0.06
CA ARG A 220 -5.15 -18.18 -1.43
C ARG A 220 -6.65 -18.07 -1.72
N ILE A 221 -7.01 -17.78 -2.97
CA ILE A 221 -8.42 -17.66 -3.40
C ILE A 221 -9.27 -18.88 -3.01
N HIS A 222 -8.69 -20.08 -3.11
CA HIS A 222 -9.31 -21.36 -2.76
C HIS A 222 -9.87 -21.46 -1.32
N ILE A 223 -9.36 -20.64 -0.39
CA ILE A 223 -9.86 -20.58 1.00
C ILE A 223 -11.22 -19.89 1.08
N LEU A 224 -11.46 -18.92 0.18
CA LEU A 224 -12.66 -18.07 0.16
C LEU A 224 -13.51 -18.24 -1.11
N GLU A 225 -13.18 -19.18 -1.99
CA GLU A 225 -13.93 -19.55 -3.21
C GLU A 225 -15.42 -19.84 -2.99
N GLY A 226 -15.81 -20.27 -1.80
CA GLY A 226 -17.21 -20.59 -1.48
C GLY A 226 -18.13 -19.38 -1.37
N ILE A 227 -17.58 -18.16 -1.42
CA ILE A 227 -18.36 -16.92 -1.43
C ILE A 227 -19.00 -16.79 -2.81
N LYS A 228 -20.33 -16.90 -2.87
CA LYS A 228 -21.09 -16.72 -4.12
C LYS A 228 -20.96 -15.28 -4.61
N ASP A 229 -21.14 -15.06 -5.91
CA ASP A 229 -21.17 -13.71 -6.47
C ASP A 229 -22.22 -12.84 -5.77
N GLY A 230 -21.82 -11.63 -5.39
CA GLY A 230 -22.64 -10.70 -4.61
C GLY A 230 -22.78 -11.03 -3.12
N GLN A 231 -22.40 -12.23 -2.66
CA GLN A 231 -22.45 -12.60 -1.25
C GLN A 231 -21.40 -11.85 -0.44
N LYS A 232 -21.81 -11.26 0.69
CA LYS A 232 -20.90 -10.51 1.56
C LYS A 232 -20.13 -11.46 2.48
N LEU A 233 -18.85 -11.16 2.71
CA LEU A 233 -18.02 -11.97 3.62
C LEU A 233 -18.58 -11.99 5.05
N SER A 234 -19.17 -10.88 5.50
CA SER A 234 -19.85 -10.77 6.79
C SER A 234 -20.99 -11.79 6.95
N ASP A 235 -21.76 -12.04 5.89
CA ASP A 235 -22.81 -13.06 5.89
C ASP A 235 -22.24 -14.47 5.72
N PHE A 236 -21.23 -14.63 4.86
CA PHE A 236 -20.59 -15.93 4.64
C PHE A 236 -19.95 -16.49 5.92
N CYS A 237 -19.43 -15.63 6.79
CA CYS A 237 -18.90 -16.03 8.10
C CYS A 237 -19.97 -16.69 8.99
N LYS A 238 -21.26 -16.38 8.83
CA LYS A 238 -22.32 -16.99 9.64
C LYS A 238 -22.44 -18.50 9.37
N THR A 239 -22.18 -18.93 8.14
CA THR A 239 -22.37 -20.33 7.70
C THR A 239 -21.07 -21.08 7.44
N ASN A 240 -19.94 -20.39 7.23
CA ASN A 240 -18.67 -21.03 6.90
C ASN A 240 -17.62 -20.89 8.03
N ALA A 241 -17.25 -22.03 8.63
CA ALA A 241 -16.27 -22.06 9.72
C ALA A 241 -14.87 -21.59 9.31
N LYS A 242 -14.42 -21.88 8.09
CA LYS A 242 -13.09 -21.48 7.61
C LYS A 242 -13.02 -19.96 7.39
N ALA A 243 -14.07 -19.38 6.83
CA ALA A 243 -14.18 -17.93 6.70
C ALA A 243 -14.15 -17.25 8.08
N ARG A 244 -14.83 -17.83 9.08
CA ARG A 244 -14.73 -17.36 10.47
C ARG A 244 -13.29 -17.44 10.99
N ASP A 245 -12.60 -18.56 10.78
CA ASP A 245 -11.22 -18.72 11.25
C ASP A 245 -10.27 -17.67 10.63
N VAL A 246 -10.44 -17.37 9.34
CA VAL A 246 -9.65 -16.34 8.64
C VAL A 246 -9.96 -14.95 9.18
N VAL A 247 -11.24 -14.60 9.32
CA VAL A 247 -11.65 -13.30 9.87
C VAL A 247 -11.22 -13.16 11.33
N GLN A 248 -11.30 -14.24 12.10
CA GLN A 248 -10.83 -14.33 13.47
C GLN A 248 -9.33 -14.05 13.58
N GLN A 249 -8.55 -14.64 12.68
CA GLN A 249 -7.10 -14.49 12.67
C GLN A 249 -6.72 -13.01 12.51
N LEU A 250 -7.31 -12.33 11.52
CA LEU A 250 -7.11 -10.89 11.32
C LEU A 250 -7.58 -10.08 12.55
N TYR A 251 -8.77 -10.39 13.09
CA TYR A 251 -9.31 -9.72 14.28
C TYR A 251 -8.38 -9.87 15.49
N ASN A 252 -7.76 -11.03 15.70
CA ASN A 252 -6.81 -11.25 16.79
C ASN A 252 -5.63 -10.28 16.66
N TYR A 253 -5.01 -10.18 15.48
CA TYR A 253 -3.90 -9.26 15.25
C TYR A 253 -4.32 -7.81 15.49
N MET A 254 -5.50 -7.42 15.00
CA MET A 254 -6.03 -6.08 15.25
C MET A 254 -6.26 -5.84 16.74
N SER A 255 -6.88 -6.78 17.45
CA SER A 255 -7.22 -6.63 18.87
C SER A 255 -5.99 -6.56 19.77
N GLU A 256 -5.01 -7.46 19.59
CA GLU A 256 -3.78 -7.53 20.39
C GLU A 256 -2.90 -6.29 20.21
N ASN A 257 -2.90 -5.69 19.01
CA ASN A 257 -2.17 -4.45 18.72
C ASN A 257 -3.05 -3.19 18.88
N GLU A 258 -4.27 -3.34 19.42
CA GLU A 258 -5.25 -2.26 19.58
C GLU A 258 -5.57 -1.50 18.28
N LEU A 259 -5.43 -2.11 17.10
CA LEU A 259 -5.62 -1.45 15.80
C LEU A 259 -7.08 -1.36 15.36
N GLN A 260 -7.48 -0.20 14.86
CA GLN A 260 -8.82 0.02 14.32
C GLN A 260 -9.02 -0.57 12.94
N PHE A 261 -7.96 -0.71 12.12
CA PHE A 261 -8.11 -1.12 10.73
C PHE A 261 -7.27 -2.34 10.37
N GLY A 262 -7.76 -3.11 9.40
CA GLY A 262 -7.07 -4.25 8.83
C GLY A 262 -7.53 -4.54 7.40
N VAL A 263 -6.79 -5.38 6.68
CA VAL A 263 -7.15 -5.83 5.33
C VAL A 263 -7.02 -7.35 5.24
N LEU A 264 -7.99 -7.99 4.60
CA LEU A 264 -7.89 -9.37 4.16
C LEU A 264 -7.79 -9.39 2.64
N SER A 265 -6.87 -10.16 2.08
CA SER A 265 -6.68 -10.22 0.63
C SER A 265 -6.42 -11.64 0.12
N THR A 266 -6.93 -11.93 -1.07
CA THR A 266 -6.51 -13.07 -1.89
C THR A 266 -5.75 -12.64 -3.14
N TYR A 267 -5.20 -11.43 -3.13
CA TYR A 267 -4.77 -10.66 -4.29
C TYR A 267 -5.89 -10.34 -5.29
N ASP A 268 -6.67 -11.31 -5.76
CA ASP A 268 -7.76 -11.09 -6.71
C ASP A 268 -8.97 -10.38 -6.08
N LYS A 269 -9.16 -10.59 -4.77
CA LYS A 269 -10.22 -9.95 -3.98
C LYS A 269 -9.63 -9.36 -2.70
N HIS A 270 -10.17 -8.22 -2.29
CA HIS A 270 -9.78 -7.51 -1.08
C HIS A 270 -11.00 -7.16 -0.23
N TRP A 271 -10.84 -7.26 1.08
CA TRP A 271 -11.83 -6.84 2.07
C TRP A 271 -11.17 -5.92 3.09
N PHE A 272 -11.75 -4.75 3.28
CA PHE A 272 -11.27 -3.75 4.23
C PHE A 272 -12.06 -3.88 5.52
N VAL A 273 -11.36 -3.87 6.65
CA VAL A 273 -11.94 -4.17 7.95
C VAL A 273 -11.74 -3.00 8.89
N LYS A 274 -12.83 -2.58 9.54
CA LYS A 274 -12.82 -1.63 10.66
C LYS A 274 -13.27 -2.35 11.92
N ARG A 275 -12.58 -2.11 13.03
CA ARG A 275 -12.88 -2.66 14.34
C ARG A 275 -13.29 -1.55 15.29
N ASP A 276 -14.48 -1.69 15.86
CA ASP A 276 -14.93 -0.92 17.01
C ASP A 276 -15.00 -1.84 18.23
N TYR A 277 -13.95 -1.78 19.05
CA TYR A 277 -13.81 -2.59 20.25
C TYR A 277 -13.88 -4.11 19.96
N GLN A 278 -15.04 -4.74 20.19
CA GLN A 278 -15.28 -6.17 19.96
C GLN A 278 -16.02 -6.47 18.65
N ASP A 279 -16.50 -5.44 17.95
CA ASP A 279 -17.25 -5.59 16.71
C ASP A 279 -16.34 -5.27 15.53
N ILE A 280 -16.58 -5.95 14.41
CA ILE A 280 -15.92 -5.67 13.15
C ILE A 280 -16.92 -5.41 12.03
N TYR A 281 -16.53 -4.50 11.14
CA TYR A 281 -17.23 -4.11 9.94
C TYR A 281 -16.32 -4.45 8.76
N ILE A 282 -16.82 -5.24 7.83
CA ILE A 282 -16.06 -5.71 6.66
C ILE A 282 -16.72 -5.12 5.42
N SER A 283 -15.95 -4.49 4.55
CA SER A 283 -16.44 -3.97 3.27
C SER A 283 -17.00 -5.08 2.37
N GLU A 284 -17.68 -4.70 1.30
CA GLU A 284 -17.86 -5.63 0.18
C GLU A 284 -16.50 -6.09 -0.38
N SER A 285 -16.50 -7.17 -1.15
CA SER A 285 -15.27 -7.59 -1.84
C SER A 285 -14.92 -6.59 -2.93
N LEU A 286 -13.72 -6.05 -2.88
CA LEU A 286 -13.14 -5.32 -4.00
C LEU A 286 -12.42 -6.31 -4.92
N SER A 287 -12.88 -6.42 -6.16
CA SER A 287 -12.21 -7.21 -7.20
C SER A 287 -11.03 -6.44 -7.80
N LEU A 288 -9.97 -7.15 -8.19
CA LEU A 288 -8.77 -6.56 -8.78
C LEU A 288 -9.05 -5.76 -10.08
N ASP A 289 -10.01 -6.22 -10.87
CA ASP A 289 -10.47 -5.64 -12.13
C ASP A 289 -11.55 -4.57 -11.96
N SER A 290 -11.85 -4.13 -10.73
CA SER A 290 -12.87 -3.12 -10.49
C SER A 290 -12.48 -1.79 -11.12
N SER A 291 -13.21 -1.40 -12.16
CA SER A 291 -13.07 -0.09 -12.80
C SER A 291 -13.68 1.05 -11.99
N SER A 292 -14.64 0.74 -11.11
CA SER A 292 -15.30 1.72 -10.25
C SER A 292 -14.51 2.07 -8.99
N HIS A 293 -13.64 1.17 -8.53
CA HIS A 293 -12.88 1.34 -7.29
C HIS A 293 -11.45 0.80 -7.47
N PRO A 294 -10.46 1.65 -7.79
CA PRO A 294 -9.10 1.17 -7.97
C PRO A 294 -8.50 0.60 -6.68
N VAL A 295 -7.86 -0.57 -6.77
CA VAL A 295 -7.27 -1.25 -5.60
C VAL A 295 -6.22 -0.38 -4.92
N LEU A 296 -5.31 0.24 -5.68
CA LEU A 296 -4.28 1.10 -5.11
C LEU A 296 -4.90 2.28 -4.36
N LYS A 297 -5.95 2.90 -4.91
CA LYS A 297 -6.70 3.99 -4.26
C LYS A 297 -7.31 3.54 -2.93
N ALA A 298 -7.95 2.38 -2.88
CA ALA A 298 -8.57 1.86 -1.66
C ALA A 298 -7.53 1.57 -0.55
N TYR A 299 -6.36 1.01 -0.89
CA TYR A 299 -5.27 0.80 0.06
C TYR A 299 -4.64 2.12 0.55
N ALA A 300 -4.47 3.10 -0.34
CA ALA A 300 -3.99 4.42 0.05
C ALA A 300 -4.99 5.08 1.02
N TYR A 301 -6.28 5.00 0.72
CA TYR A 301 -7.34 5.58 1.54
C TYR A 301 -7.38 4.96 2.94
N ILE A 302 -7.40 3.63 3.06
CA ILE A 302 -7.45 2.97 4.38
C ILE A 302 -6.20 3.29 5.21
N ALA A 303 -5.02 3.44 4.60
CA ALA A 303 -3.81 3.82 5.32
C ALA A 303 -3.87 5.25 5.85
N LEU A 304 -4.44 6.19 5.08
CA LEU A 304 -4.71 7.56 5.56
C LEU A 304 -5.66 7.54 6.75
N GLN A 305 -6.79 6.81 6.65
CA GLN A 305 -7.73 6.67 7.77
C GLN A 305 -7.08 6.05 9.01
N ALA A 306 -6.25 5.02 8.79
CA ALA A 306 -5.54 4.34 9.87
C ALA A 306 -4.46 5.20 10.52
N LYS A 307 -3.83 6.13 9.80
CA LYS A 307 -2.95 7.12 10.42
C LYS A 307 -3.71 8.07 11.34
N GLU A 308 -4.88 8.56 10.91
CA GLU A 308 -5.66 9.55 11.67
C GLU A 308 -6.35 8.92 12.91
N ASN A 309 -6.81 7.67 12.81
CA ASN A 309 -7.42 6.96 13.93
C ASN A 309 -6.92 5.50 14.05
N PRO A 310 -5.65 5.30 14.45
CA PRO A 310 -5.03 3.98 14.43
C PRO A 310 -5.62 3.01 15.43
N TYR A 311 -6.24 3.50 16.51
CA TYR A 311 -6.52 2.69 17.69
C TYR A 311 -7.99 2.43 17.96
N SER A 312 -8.24 1.24 18.49
CA SER A 312 -9.51 0.74 19.00
C SER A 312 -9.18 -0.07 20.26
N LEU A 313 -9.85 0.23 21.38
CA LEU A 313 -9.50 -0.34 22.69
C LEU A 313 -9.47 -1.88 22.67
N HIS A 314 -8.46 -2.47 23.31
CA HIS A 314 -8.39 -3.93 23.45
C HIS A 314 -9.70 -4.48 24.06
N PRO A 315 -10.26 -5.60 23.56
CA PRO A 315 -11.49 -6.23 24.07
C PRO A 315 -11.53 -6.55 25.57
N ASN A 316 -10.36 -6.60 26.21
CA ASN A 316 -10.19 -6.90 27.64
C ASN A 316 -10.06 -5.62 28.50
N ARG A 317 -10.02 -4.42 27.90
CA ARG A 317 -10.02 -3.14 28.61
C ARG A 317 -11.46 -2.65 28.78
N ILE A 318 -11.82 -2.24 29.99
CA ILE A 318 -13.17 -1.73 30.29
C ILE A 318 -13.33 -0.33 29.66
N LYS A 319 -14.35 -0.14 28.81
CA LYS A 319 -14.82 1.21 28.44
C LYS A 319 -15.45 1.83 29.68
N VAL A 320 -14.76 2.75 30.35
CA VAL A 320 -15.38 3.58 31.38
C VAL A 320 -16.30 4.56 30.65
N GLN A 321 -17.62 4.33 30.72
CA GLN A 321 -18.59 5.36 30.35
C GLN A 321 -18.47 6.46 31.40
N ILE A 322 -17.93 7.62 31.00
CA ILE A 322 -18.06 8.83 31.80
C ILE A 322 -19.53 9.23 31.70
N ILE A 323 -20.32 8.86 32.71
CA ILE A 323 -21.65 9.42 32.91
C ILE A 323 -21.41 10.89 33.29
N THR A 324 -21.61 11.80 32.34
CA THR A 324 -21.65 13.23 32.64
C THR A 324 -22.88 13.50 33.50
N GLU A 325 -22.73 14.26 34.58
CA GLU A 325 -23.73 14.56 35.62
C GLU A 325 -25.05 15.20 35.12
N ALA A 326 -25.19 15.41 33.81
CA ALA A 326 -26.41 15.90 33.17
C ALA A 326 -27.56 14.87 33.19
N ASP A 327 -27.27 13.56 33.16
CA ASP A 327 -28.31 12.52 33.14
C ASP A 327 -28.94 12.21 34.51
N THR A 328 -28.34 12.69 35.60
CA THR A 328 -28.87 12.51 36.95
C THR A 328 -29.87 13.58 37.40
N ARG A 329 -30.10 14.63 36.60
CA ARG A 329 -31.06 15.71 36.95
C ARG A 329 -32.46 15.56 36.35
N SER A 330 -32.72 14.55 35.52
CA SER A 330 -34.06 14.34 34.92
C SER A 330 -34.97 13.36 35.68
N SER A 331 -34.49 12.70 36.76
CA SER A 331 -35.27 11.66 37.46
C SER A 331 -35.77 12.03 38.87
N LYS A 332 -35.60 13.27 39.34
CA LYS A 332 -36.20 13.73 40.61
C LYS A 332 -37.30 14.75 40.36
N GLY A 333 -38.49 14.26 40.05
CA GLY A 333 -39.69 15.09 39.90
C GLY A 333 -40.97 14.25 39.96
N GLY A 334 -41.27 13.69 41.13
CA GLY A 334 -42.50 12.95 41.38
C GLY A 334 -42.62 12.54 42.83
N VAL A 335 -43.05 13.45 43.69
CA VAL A 335 -43.61 13.12 45.01
C VAL A 335 -45.10 13.43 44.95
N PRO A 336 -45.98 12.47 45.27
CA PRO A 336 -47.42 12.66 45.23
C PRO A 336 -47.90 13.33 46.53
N ASN A 337 -48.81 14.29 46.39
CA ASN A 337 -49.84 14.62 47.37
C ASN A 337 -51.16 14.78 46.62
#